data_AF-R6DP78-F1
#
_entry.id   AF-R6DP78-F1
#
_cell.length_a   1.000
_cell.length_b   1.000
_cell.length_c   1.000
_cell.angle_alpha   90.00
_cell.angle_beta   90.00
_cell.angle_gamma   90.00
#
_symmetry.space_group_name_H-M   'P 1'
#
loop_
_entity.id
_entity.type
_entity.pdbx_description
1 polymer ?
#
loop_
_entity_poly.entity_id
_entity_poly.type
_entity_poly.pdbx_seq_one_letter_code
_entity_poly.pdbx_strand_id
1 'polypeptide(L)'
;MEKNRNEIIMTLPGFINQLLLFMHSGAILTDAFCKIAASYGKLDAKRQNYFTEQIYNIYVASQRNGENVIASFCKFARTSNVKELARVAAIMSENLNRGSDLWEKLAEQSENLWEERKRTALSKIRLSESKMSFPLGILLMALIMITAAPAMLQI
;
A
#
# COMPACT_ATOMS: atom_id res chain seq x y z
N MET A 1 23.27 -0.44 32.81
CA MET A 1 23.57 -0.54 31.36
C MET A 1 23.71 -1.99 30.91
N GLU A 2 24.60 -2.78 31.52
CA GLU A 2 24.89 -4.15 31.06
C GLU A 2 23.76 -5.16 31.28
N LYS A 3 23.02 -5.04 32.40
CA LYS A 3 21.82 -5.84 32.67
C LYS A 3 20.73 -5.66 31.59
N ASN A 4 20.43 -4.41 31.23
CA ASN A 4 19.44 -4.08 30.19
C ASN A 4 19.85 -4.66 28.82
N ARG A 5 21.15 -4.59 28.49
CA ARG A 5 21.68 -5.17 27.25
C ARG A 5 21.52 -6.69 27.21
N ASN A 6 21.81 -7.38 28.31
CA ASN A 6 21.63 -8.84 28.39
C ASN A 6 20.15 -9.24 28.28
N GLU A 7 19.24 -8.51 28.93
CA GLU A 7 17.80 -8.77 28.82
C GLU A 7 17.28 -8.59 27.38
N ILE A 8 17.77 -7.58 26.66
CA ILE A 8 17.48 -7.39 25.23
C ILE A 8 17.97 -8.59 24.42
N ILE A 9 19.22 -8.99 24.59
CA ILE A 9 19.81 -10.10 23.81
C ILE A 9 19.08 -11.43 24.07
N MET A 10 18.66 -11.70 25.30
CA MET A 10 17.94 -12.91 25.65
C MET A 10 16.51 -12.94 25.09
N THR A 11 15.83 -11.79 25.05
CA THR A 11 14.40 -11.71 24.69
C THR A 11 14.19 -11.50 23.19
N LEU A 12 15.14 -10.84 22.52
CA LEU A 12 15.07 -10.49 21.10
C LEU A 12 14.78 -11.69 20.18
N PRO A 13 15.41 -12.88 20.34
CA PRO A 13 15.09 -14.03 19.50
C PRO A 13 13.63 -14.48 19.63
N GLY A 14 13.08 -14.46 20.85
CA GLY A 14 11.68 -14.81 21.10
C GLY A 14 10.71 -13.84 20.42
N PHE A 15 11.01 -12.54 20.51
CA PHE A 15 10.26 -11.50 19.81
C PHE A 15 10.28 -11.65 18.29
N ILE A 16 11.46 -11.92 17.70
CA ILE A 16 11.60 -12.17 16.26
C ILE A 16 10.80 -13.40 15.84
N ASN A 17 10.87 -14.48 16.61
CA ASN A 17 10.12 -15.70 16.30
C ASN A 17 8.59 -15.45 16.31
N GLN A 18 8.10 -14.67 17.26
CA GLN A 18 6.69 -14.27 17.29
C GLN A 18 6.32 -13.44 16.05
N LEU A 19 7.16 -12.47 15.66
CA LEU A 19 6.93 -11.68 14.44
C LEU A 19 6.85 -12.57 13.20
N LEU A 20 7.78 -13.53 13.05
CA LEU A 20 7.80 -14.47 11.93
C LEU A 20 6.52 -15.31 11.87
N LEU A 21 6.04 -15.82 13.02
CA LEU A 21 4.80 -16.59 13.08
C LEU A 21 3.59 -15.77 12.59
N PHE A 22 3.47 -14.52 13.04
CA PHE A 22 2.40 -13.65 12.57
C PHE A 22 2.52 -13.32 11.09
N MET A 23 3.72 -12.99 10.62
CA MET A 23 3.96 -12.68 9.21
C MET A 23 3.70 -13.87 8.29
N HIS A 24 4.12 -15.09 8.68
CA HIS A 24 3.82 -16.32 7.93
C HIS A 24 2.32 -16.59 7.83
N SER A 25 1.53 -16.17 8.83
CA SER A 25 0.06 -16.24 8.77
C SER A 25 -0.58 -15.13 7.93
N GLY A 26 0.20 -14.27 7.28
CA GLY A 26 -0.26 -13.19 6.41
C GLY A 26 -0.48 -11.85 7.12
N ALA A 27 -0.09 -11.71 8.38
CA ALA A 27 -0.19 -10.44 9.08
C ALA A 27 0.85 -9.43 8.59
N ILE A 28 0.47 -8.16 8.47
CA ILE A 28 1.37 -7.07 8.14
C ILE A 28 2.32 -6.82 9.33
N LEU A 29 3.57 -6.45 9.05
CA LEU A 29 4.62 -6.24 10.05
C LEU A 29 4.19 -5.32 11.20
N THR A 30 3.51 -4.21 10.89
CA THR A 30 3.00 -3.25 11.90
C THR A 30 1.95 -3.88 12.81
N ASP A 31 1.00 -4.62 12.24
CA ASP A 31 -0.07 -5.27 13.00
C ASP A 31 0.48 -6.40 13.87
N ALA A 32 1.40 -7.20 13.33
CA ALA A 32 2.12 -8.24 14.07
C ALA A 32 2.86 -7.64 15.26
N PHE A 33 3.60 -6.55 15.05
CA PHE A 33 4.31 -5.83 16.10
C PHE A 33 3.34 -5.35 17.19
N CYS A 34 2.26 -4.66 16.81
CA CYS A 34 1.28 -4.14 17.76
C CYS A 34 0.61 -5.25 18.57
N LYS A 35 0.27 -6.40 17.96
CA LYS A 35 -0.28 -7.56 18.66
C LYS A 35 0.68 -8.13 19.70
N ILE A 36 1.96 -8.28 19.34
CA ILE A 36 3.00 -8.77 20.26
C ILE A 36 3.21 -7.77 21.40
N ALA A 37 3.33 -6.48 21.08
CA ALA A 37 3.54 -5.44 22.08
C ALA A 37 2.37 -5.33 23.07
N ALA A 38 1.13 -5.42 22.58
CA ALA A 38 -0.07 -5.47 23.43
C ALA A 38 -0.09 -6.72 24.34
N SER A 39 0.43 -7.85 23.87
CA SER A 39 0.59 -9.07 24.66
C SER A 39 1.60 -8.89 25.80
N TYR A 40 2.67 -8.14 25.56
CA TYR A 40 3.68 -7.85 26.58
C TYR A 40 3.17 -6.99 27.73
N GLY A 41 2.19 -6.11 27.48
CA GLY A 41 1.51 -5.37 28.55
C GLY A 41 0.67 -6.23 29.50
N LYS A 42 0.37 -7.48 29.11
CA LYS A 42 -0.39 -8.45 29.92
C LYS A 42 0.49 -9.49 30.62
N LEU A 43 1.81 -9.39 30.50
CA LEU A 43 2.75 -10.31 31.16
C LEU A 43 2.75 -10.08 32.68
N ASP A 44 2.82 -11.18 33.44
CA ASP A 44 3.08 -11.14 34.88
C ASP A 44 4.40 -10.43 35.19
N ALA A 45 4.47 -9.74 36.34
CA ALA A 45 5.66 -9.01 36.79
C ALA A 45 6.95 -9.87 36.85
N LYS A 46 6.82 -11.19 36.98
CA LYS A 46 7.96 -12.13 36.97
C LYS A 46 8.51 -12.42 35.56
N ARG A 47 7.72 -12.17 34.52
CA ARG A 47 8.08 -12.40 33.10
C ARG A 47 8.36 -11.10 32.34
N GLN A 48 8.03 -9.96 32.94
CA GLN A 48 8.41 -8.65 32.42
C GLN A 48 9.92 -8.45 32.56
N ASN A 49 10.53 -7.99 31.49
CA ASN A 49 11.90 -7.54 31.43
C ASN A 49 11.97 -6.18 30.74
N TYR A 50 13.15 -5.54 30.79
CA TYR A 50 13.36 -4.23 30.21
C TYR A 50 12.93 -4.16 28.74
N PHE A 51 13.25 -5.19 27.94
CA PHE A 51 12.86 -5.20 26.52
C PHE A 51 11.35 -5.23 26.32
N THR A 52 10.63 -6.13 27.02
CA THR A 52 9.17 -6.23 26.91
C THR A 52 8.45 -4.95 27.35
N GLU A 53 8.95 -4.29 28.40
CA GLU A 53 8.41 -3.04 28.89
C GLU A 53 8.62 -1.90 27.87
N GLN A 54 9.82 -1.81 27.29
CA GLN A 54 10.11 -0.80 26.27
C GLN A 54 9.25 -1.01 25.00
N ILE A 55 9.05 -2.25 24.57
CA ILE A 55 8.17 -2.57 23.43
C ILE A 55 6.72 -2.18 23.73
N TYR A 56 6.23 -2.45 24.94
CA TYR A 56 4.89 -2.03 25.35
C TYR A 56 4.76 -0.51 25.41
N ASN A 57 5.76 0.20 25.93
CA ASN A 57 5.79 1.66 25.98
C ASN A 57 5.78 2.28 24.57
N ILE A 58 6.53 1.71 23.63
CA ILE A 58 6.51 2.10 22.21
C ILE A 58 5.11 1.94 21.63
N TYR A 59 4.43 0.82 21.92
CA TYR A 59 3.05 0.60 21.49
C TYR A 59 2.08 1.62 22.07
N VAL A 60 2.12 1.88 23.38
CA VAL A 60 1.25 2.87 24.03
C VAL A 60 1.48 4.27 23.47
N ALA A 61 2.74 4.66 23.25
CA ALA A 61 3.07 5.95 22.63
C ALA A 61 2.55 6.04 21.19
N SER A 62 2.70 4.97 20.40
CA SER A 62 2.16 4.89 19.03
C SER A 62 0.63 5.04 19.02
N GLN A 63 -0.08 4.38 19.94
CA GLN A 63 -1.54 4.47 20.03
C GLN A 63 -2.04 5.85 20.48
N ARG A 64 -1.27 6.56 21.34
CA ARG A 64 -1.65 7.90 21.83
C ARG A 64 -1.32 9.00 20.84
N ASN A 65 -0.15 8.93 20.21
CA ASN A 65 0.41 10.03 19.42
C ASN A 65 0.31 9.77 17.90
N GLY A 66 -0.17 8.59 17.48
CA GLY A 66 -0.20 8.19 16.07
C GLY A 66 1.18 7.95 15.47
N GLU A 67 2.23 7.85 16.29
CA GLU A 67 3.59 7.62 15.81
C GLU A 67 3.73 6.23 15.17
N ASN A 68 4.53 6.14 14.11
CA ASN A 68 4.83 4.86 13.49
C ASN A 68 5.63 3.95 14.45
N VAL A 69 5.04 2.80 14.79
CA VAL A 69 5.60 1.86 15.77
C VAL A 69 6.99 1.33 15.38
N ILE A 70 7.25 1.13 14.08
CA ILE A 70 8.54 0.64 13.57
C ILE A 70 9.58 1.75 13.63
N ALA A 71 9.20 3.00 13.35
CA ALA A 71 10.10 4.16 13.47
C ALA A 71 10.51 4.38 14.93
N SER A 72 9.58 4.28 15.88
CA SER A 72 9.87 4.42 17.31
C SER A 72 10.69 3.23 17.83
N PHE A 73 10.45 2.01 17.32
CA PHE A 73 11.33 0.86 17.57
C PHE A 73 12.76 1.07 17.04
N CYS A 74 12.93 1.69 15.88
CA CYS A 74 14.26 2.04 15.35
C CYS A 74 15.00 3.06 16.25
N LYS A 75 14.30 4.06 16.77
CA LYS A 75 14.87 5.02 17.74
C LYS A 75 15.33 4.31 19.02
N PHE A 76 14.50 3.40 19.54
CA PHE A 76 14.85 2.56 20.69
C PHE A 76 16.08 1.68 20.40
N ALA A 77 16.12 1.02 19.24
CA ALA A 77 17.24 0.18 18.86
C ALA A 77 18.57 0.96 18.81
N ARG A 78 18.55 2.20 18.27
CA ARG A 78 19.73 3.08 18.23
C ARG A 78 20.20 3.52 19.61
N THR A 79 19.28 3.84 20.52
CA THR A 79 19.60 4.30 21.88
C THR A 79 20.05 3.17 22.80
N SER A 80 19.67 1.93 22.51
CA SER A 80 20.02 0.75 23.31
C SER A 80 21.49 0.29 23.22
N ASN A 81 22.26 0.76 22.23
CA ASN A 81 23.63 0.31 21.91
C ASN A 81 23.78 -1.23 21.70
N VAL A 82 22.69 -1.93 21.35
CA VAL A 82 22.73 -3.37 21.03
C VAL A 82 22.78 -3.56 19.51
N LYS A 83 23.93 -4.02 19.00
CA LYS A 83 24.17 -4.18 17.55
C LYS A 83 23.15 -5.12 16.89
N GLU A 84 22.78 -6.19 17.58
CA GLU A 84 21.80 -7.18 17.13
C GLU A 84 20.42 -6.53 16.95
N LEU A 85 19.99 -5.74 17.93
CA LEU A 85 18.71 -5.03 17.89
C LEU A 85 18.70 -3.97 16.78
N ALA A 86 19.79 -3.23 16.61
CA ALA A 86 19.93 -2.23 15.55
C ALA A 86 19.84 -2.85 14.15
N ARG A 87 20.46 -4.01 13.93
CA ARG A 87 20.36 -4.75 12.66
C ARG A 87 18.91 -5.17 12.36
N VAL A 88 18.22 -5.73 13.35
CA VAL A 88 16.81 -6.15 13.21
C VAL A 88 15.91 -4.96 12.88
N ALA A 89 16.07 -3.85 13.61
CA ALA A 89 15.31 -2.64 13.37
C ALA A 89 15.54 -2.06 11.96
N ALA A 90 16.78 -2.08 11.47
CA ALA A 90 17.11 -1.64 10.11
C ALA A 90 16.38 -2.48 9.05
N ILE A 91 16.41 -3.81 9.18
CA ILE A 91 15.71 -4.74 8.26
C ILE A 91 14.19 -4.47 8.28
N MET A 92 13.61 -4.27 9.45
CA MET A 92 12.18 -3.97 9.60
C MET A 92 11.80 -2.63 8.95
N SER A 93 12.63 -1.59 9.12
CA SER A 93 12.40 -0.29 8.50
C SER A 93 12.51 -0.32 6.98
N GLU A 94 13.45 -1.08 6.43
CA GLU A 94 13.60 -1.22 4.98
C GLU A 94 12.40 -1.92 4.35
N ASN A 95 11.89 -2.98 5.00
CA ASN A 95 10.69 -3.67 4.55
C ASN A 95 9.44 -2.77 4.59
N LEU A 96 9.32 -1.92 5.63
CA LEU A 96 8.22 -0.97 5.72
C LEU A 96 8.24 0.03 4.56
N ASN A 97 9.40 0.63 4.28
CA ASN A 97 9.55 1.62 3.21
C ASN A 97 9.28 0.99 1.83
N ARG A 98 9.77 -0.23 1.57
CA ARG A 98 9.50 -0.94 0.31
C ARG A 98 8.01 -1.29 0.16
N GLY A 99 7.31 -1.59 1.26
CA GLY A 99 5.87 -1.87 1.26
C GLY A 99 5.01 -0.64 1.01
N SER A 100 5.35 0.51 1.60
CA SER A 100 4.66 1.78 1.34
C SER A 100 4.86 2.28 -0.08
N ASP A 101 6.09 2.20 -0.60
CA ASP A 101 6.43 2.63 -1.96
C ASP A 101 5.68 1.82 -3.03
N LEU A 102 5.39 0.55 -2.74
CA LEU A 102 4.62 -0.32 -3.62
C LEU A 102 3.16 0.13 -3.72
N TRP A 103 2.53 0.51 -2.60
CA TRP A 103 1.15 1.00 -2.58
C TRP A 103 1.00 2.31 -3.35
N GLU A 104 1.93 3.25 -3.17
CA GLU A 104 1.92 4.53 -3.89
C GLU A 104 2.03 4.32 -5.41
N LYS A 105 2.94 3.44 -5.84
CA LYS A 105 3.08 3.05 -7.26
C LYS A 105 1.84 2.34 -7.82
N LEU A 106 1.18 1.50 -7.02
CA LEU A 106 -0.07 0.84 -7.42
C LEU A 106 -1.23 1.83 -7.54
N ALA A 107 -1.31 2.81 -6.64
CA ALA A 107 -2.32 3.87 -6.69
C ALA A 107 -2.16 4.73 -7.95
N GLU A 108 -0.93 5.16 -8.27
CA GLU A 108 -0.61 5.90 -9.50
C GLU A 108 -0.95 5.09 -10.76
N GLN A 109 -0.61 3.80 -10.79
CA GLN A 109 -0.97 2.91 -11.90
C GLN A 109 -2.49 2.73 -12.04
N SER A 110 -3.22 2.64 -10.93
CA SER A 110 -4.68 2.51 -10.95
C SER A 110 -5.37 3.73 -11.58
N GLU A 111 -4.87 4.94 -11.32
CA GLU A 111 -5.42 6.17 -11.91
C GLU A 111 -5.15 6.23 -13.42
N ASN A 112 -3.94 5.87 -13.84
CA ASN A 112 -3.58 5.78 -15.26
C ASN A 112 -4.46 4.77 -16.02
N LEU A 113 -4.69 3.58 -15.43
CA LEU A 113 -5.57 2.56 -16.01
C LEU A 113 -7.04 3.02 -16.11
N TRP A 114 -7.50 3.84 -15.16
CA TRP A 114 -8.85 4.40 -15.20
C TRP A 114 -9.02 5.38 -16.36
N GLU A 115 -8.03 6.25 -16.58
CA GLU A 115 -8.01 7.17 -17.72
C GLU A 115 -7.91 6.43 -19.07
N GLU A 116 -7.10 5.37 -19.17
CA GLU A 116 -7.08 4.52 -20.37
C GLU A 116 -8.41 3.83 -20.64
N ARG A 117 -9.09 3.34 -19.60
CA ARG A 117 -10.42 2.73 -19.72
C ARG A 117 -11.45 3.75 -20.24
N LYS A 118 -11.41 4.98 -19.75
CA LYS A 118 -12.25 6.09 -20.23
C LYS A 118 -11.96 6.43 -21.68
N ARG A 119 -10.68 6.55 -22.07
CA ARG A 119 -10.26 6.76 -23.47
C ARG A 119 -10.74 5.64 -24.39
N THR A 120 -10.65 4.39 -23.95
CA THR A 120 -11.07 3.22 -24.71
C THR A 120 -12.59 3.17 -24.89
N ALA A 121 -13.36 3.56 -23.87
CA ALA A 121 -14.80 3.70 -24.00
C ALA A 121 -15.17 4.79 -25.01
N LEU A 122 -14.53 5.96 -24.93
CA LEU A 122 -14.75 7.07 -25.86
C LEU A 122 -14.34 6.74 -27.30
N SER A 123 -13.24 6.01 -27.50
CA SER A 123 -12.81 5.60 -28.85
C SER A 123 -13.80 4.63 -29.48
N LYS A 124 -14.37 3.69 -28.70
CA LYS A 124 -15.44 2.79 -29.18
C LYS A 124 -16.72 3.53 -29.58
N ILE A 125 -17.06 4.61 -28.87
CA ILE A 125 -18.18 5.49 -29.22
C ILE A 125 -17.88 6.18 -30.56
N ARG A 126 -16.69 6.80 -30.71
CA ARG A 126 -16.26 7.46 -31.96
C ARG A 126 -16.22 6.51 -33.16
N LEU A 127 -15.76 5.27 -32.95
CA LEU A 127 -15.75 4.26 -34.00
C LEU A 127 -17.18 3.84 -34.42
N SER A 128 -18.14 3.85 -33.50
CA SER A 128 -19.55 3.60 -33.83
C SER A 128 -20.19 4.79 -34.56
N GLU A 129 -19.81 6.01 -34.20
CA GLU A 129 -20.22 7.23 -34.87
C GLU A 129 -19.72 7.28 -36.33
N SER A 130 -18.45 6.93 -36.58
CA SER A 130 -17.88 6.87 -37.93
C SER A 130 -18.60 5.85 -38.84
N LYS A 131 -19.07 4.72 -38.27
CA LYS A 131 -19.86 3.73 -39.02
C LYS A 131 -21.25 4.26 -39.44
N MET A 132 -21.80 5.25 -38.73
CA MET A 132 -23.08 5.88 -39.08
C MET A 132 -22.94 7.03 -40.09
N SER A 133 -21.80 7.72 -40.14
CA SER A 133 -21.57 8.81 -41.10
C SER A 133 -21.53 8.32 -42.55
N PHE A 134 -21.10 7.08 -42.81
CA PHE A 134 -21.03 6.52 -44.16
C PHE A 134 -22.42 6.33 -44.82
N PRO A 135 -23.41 5.67 -44.19
CA PRO A 135 -24.79 5.61 -44.71
C PRO A 135 -25.43 6.97 -44.98
N LEU A 136 -25.17 7.97 -44.13
CA LEU A 136 -25.75 9.31 -44.24
C LEU A 136 -25.29 10.04 -45.51
N GLY A 137 -24.01 9.87 -45.89
CA GLY A 137 -23.46 10.44 -47.12
C GLY A 137 -24.09 9.86 -48.39
N ILE A 138 -24.35 8.54 -48.41
CA ILE A 138 -24.99 7.86 -49.55
C ILE A 138 -26.45 8.32 -49.70
N LEU A 139 -27.18 8.43 -48.60
CA LEU A 139 -28.55 8.95 -48.59
C LEU A 139 -28.64 10.38 -49.12
N LEU A 140 -27.71 11.25 -48.72
CA LEU A 140 -27.63 12.63 -49.21
C LEU A 140 -27.40 12.66 -50.73
N MET A 141 -26.47 11.85 -51.23
CA MET A 141 -26.17 11.78 -52.66
C MET A 141 -27.38 11.29 -53.49
N ALA A 142 -28.11 10.31 -52.98
CA ALA A 142 -29.34 9.81 -53.61
C ALA A 142 -30.44 10.88 -53.64
N LEU A 143 -30.62 11.64 -52.54
CA LEU A 143 -31.58 12.74 -52.48
C LEU A 143 -31.26 13.82 -53.52
N ILE A 144 -29.99 14.21 -53.64
CA ILE A 144 -29.54 15.19 -54.65
C ILE A 144 -29.86 14.68 -56.06
N MET A 145 -29.60 13.41 -56.35
CA MET A 145 -29.89 12.83 -57.66
C MET A 145 -31.39 12.86 -57.99
N ILE A 146 -32.25 12.48 -57.03
CA ILE A 146 -33.72 12.46 -57.21
C ILE A 146 -34.28 13.87 -57.39
N THR A 147 -33.74 14.86 -56.68
CA THR A 147 -34.22 16.25 -56.71
C THR A 147 -33.67 17.04 -57.90
N ALA A 148 -32.41 16.81 -58.29
CA ALA A 148 -31.77 17.51 -59.41
C ALA A 148 -32.18 16.93 -60.78
N ALA A 149 -32.51 15.63 -60.86
CA ALA A 149 -32.95 14.99 -62.11
C ALA A 149 -34.16 15.69 -62.77
N PRO A 150 -35.29 15.97 -62.06
CA PRO A 150 -36.42 16.67 -62.67
C PRO A 150 -36.08 18.13 -63.00
N ALA A 151 -35.23 18.80 -62.22
CA ALA A 151 -34.82 20.18 -62.50
C ALA A 151 -33.95 20.30 -63.77
N MET A 152 -33.11 19.30 -64.05
CA MET A 152 -32.29 19.25 -65.28
C MET A 152 -33.10 18.83 -66.51
N LEU A 153 -34.14 18.00 -66.35
CA LEU A 153 -35.02 17.60 -67.45
C LEU A 153 -36.05 18.68 -67.84
N GLN A 154 -36.23 19.70 -67.00
CA GLN A 154 -37.13 20.84 -67.23
C GLN A 154 -36.42 22.07 -67.83
N ILE A 155 -35.11 21.97 -68.09
CA ILE A 155 -34.30 22.97 -68.80
C ILE A 155 -34.14 22.57 -70.26
#